data_AF-A0A2E8KQX2-F1
#
_entry.id   AF-A0A2E8KQX2-F1
#
_cell.length_a   1.000
_cell.length_b   1.000
_cell.length_c   1.000
_cell.angle_alpha   90.00
_cell.angle_beta   90.00
_cell.angle_gamma   90.00
#
_symmetry.space_group_name_H-M   'P 1'
#
loop_
_entity.id
_entity.type
_entity.pdbx_description
1 polymer ?
#
loop_
_entity_poly.entity_id
_entity_poly.type
_entity_poly.pdbx_seq_one_letter_code
_entity_poly.pdbx_strand_id
1 'polypeptide(L)'
;MPTFCPEELPPAVTGEYYNTTASFSIPSSLTVDGITVDLISVSLASISGIPLGLEIQPNNANSTYYPSNGEEFGCVTVCGTPLVAGDYSINISVDVLATAFGFETSITENFSLGFVVIQGETSNASFSLSNLSGCAPLEVELINNISGPGTSYLWDLGGYGAGTELTLDLITDNFGSETTWNITDQNGIQVAEGGPYIDQQEQYFHTICVGNGCYTFNIYDSYGDGMQYDNVIGSYLLTDSEGNVIAENEQGANFGESAQHSFCIYNDTPSGCTPTSSNPTLIFEDSGEYEISLITTVTQLTLTSLDITTLSGGWSGDVEELFWGGPDTYINISGGDINYTSSWVDDTETPFFNNINLSLEYDQVYTVSFYDYDSVTDDDFLGSANFTASTLGEFMINGGGNTAIINITETTAAQFEDTETIIVYDSIDAYLDIDEDGYGDINFPVNGCDPSLQYSAVFNGEDCNDSDASIYPGAEGTWSGIDNDCNLIIEDDEVIAIEGCTEEGACNFDPTANVDDGSCEYNSCLGCTDPQAINFDPSALISDGSCEYADCFGDFNNDGSVTVADLLTLLSEFGCENDCQTDLSGDNIVSVADLLELLTVYGNLCE
;
A
#
# COMPACT_ATOMS: atom_id res chain seq x y z
N MET A 1 -13.74 18.86 -27.76
CA MET A 1 -13.92 17.88 -26.68
C MET A 1 -12.56 17.56 -26.09
N PRO A 2 -12.40 17.61 -24.76
CA PRO A 2 -11.20 17.09 -24.13
C PRO A 2 -11.05 15.60 -24.46
N THR A 3 -9.85 15.18 -24.82
CA THR A 3 -9.56 13.77 -25.13
C THR A 3 -8.95 13.13 -23.89
N PHE A 4 -9.57 12.06 -23.39
CA PHE A 4 -9.05 11.27 -22.28
C PHE A 4 -8.02 10.26 -22.76
N CYS A 5 -7.00 10.04 -21.94
CA CYS A 5 -6.00 9.01 -22.14
C CYS A 5 -5.77 8.28 -20.80
N PRO A 6 -6.20 7.01 -20.67
CA PRO A 6 -6.94 6.22 -21.68
C PRO A 6 -8.39 6.70 -21.87
N GLU A 7 -9.02 6.35 -23.01
CA GLU A 7 -10.43 6.67 -23.30
C GLU A 7 -11.42 5.85 -22.45
N GLU A 8 -10.98 4.70 -21.94
CA GLU A 8 -11.65 3.86 -20.95
C GLU A 8 -10.64 3.52 -19.85
N LEU A 9 -11.06 3.58 -18.59
CA LEU A 9 -10.20 3.18 -17.48
C LEU A 9 -9.98 1.66 -17.49
N PRO A 10 -8.78 1.16 -17.15
CA PRO A 10 -8.55 -0.26 -16.93
C PRO A 10 -9.56 -0.82 -15.92
N PRO A 11 -10.07 -2.04 -16.10
CA PRO A 11 -11.06 -2.59 -15.18
C PRO A 11 -10.48 -2.72 -13.76
N ALA A 12 -11.32 -2.48 -12.76
CA ALA A 12 -11.02 -2.81 -11.38
C ALA A 12 -11.65 -4.15 -10.98
N VAL A 13 -11.26 -4.66 -9.82
CA VAL A 13 -11.82 -5.87 -9.23
C VAL A 13 -12.44 -5.50 -7.89
N THR A 14 -13.67 -5.98 -7.61
CA THR A 14 -14.32 -5.73 -6.32
C THR A 14 -13.44 -6.18 -5.16
N GLY A 15 -13.31 -5.34 -4.12
CA GLY A 15 -12.53 -5.67 -2.92
C GLY A 15 -11.01 -5.47 -3.06
N GLU A 16 -10.49 -5.16 -4.26
CA GLU A 16 -9.07 -4.86 -4.46
C GLU A 16 -8.82 -3.34 -4.56
N TYR A 17 -7.73 -2.86 -3.94
CA TYR A 17 -7.37 -1.45 -4.04
C TYR A 17 -7.00 -1.10 -5.49
N TYR A 18 -7.77 -0.18 -6.05
CA TYR A 18 -7.59 0.38 -7.38
C TYR A 18 -6.90 1.74 -7.28
N ASN A 19 -5.96 2.00 -8.19
CA ASN A 19 -5.34 3.30 -8.35
C ASN A 19 -4.89 3.48 -9.81
N THR A 20 -5.58 4.33 -10.55
CA THR A 20 -5.22 4.66 -11.94
C THR A 20 -5.45 6.14 -12.21
N THR A 21 -4.55 6.73 -12.99
CA THR A 21 -4.66 8.12 -13.44
C THR A 21 -5.09 8.19 -14.90
N ALA A 22 -6.16 8.94 -15.18
CA ALA A 22 -6.53 9.35 -16.53
C ALA A 22 -6.05 10.79 -16.77
N SER A 23 -5.44 11.03 -17.93
CA SER A 23 -5.02 12.37 -18.36
C SER A 23 -5.99 12.93 -19.39
N PHE A 24 -6.16 14.25 -19.42
CA PHE A 24 -6.97 14.94 -20.43
C PHE A 24 -6.25 16.16 -20.99
N SER A 25 -6.55 16.48 -22.25
CA SER A 25 -6.02 17.68 -22.93
C SER A 25 -7.11 18.72 -23.14
N ILE A 26 -6.80 19.97 -22.81
CA ILE A 26 -7.65 21.14 -23.02
C ILE A 26 -6.94 22.07 -24.02
N PRO A 27 -7.49 22.31 -25.21
CA PRO A 27 -6.87 23.24 -26.16
C PRO A 27 -6.94 24.67 -25.63
N SER A 28 -5.95 25.51 -25.93
CA SER A 28 -5.98 26.95 -25.57
C SER A 28 -6.97 27.77 -26.41
N SER A 29 -7.36 27.27 -27.58
CA SER A 29 -8.40 27.87 -28.43
C SER A 29 -9.11 26.82 -29.29
N LEU A 30 -10.34 27.12 -29.68
CA LEU A 30 -11.18 26.29 -30.54
C LEU A 30 -11.64 27.12 -31.74
N THR A 31 -11.79 26.51 -32.92
CA THR A 31 -12.41 27.16 -34.07
C THR A 31 -13.73 26.49 -34.41
N VAL A 32 -14.83 27.23 -34.27
CA VAL A 32 -16.19 26.76 -34.57
C VAL A 32 -16.78 27.67 -35.64
N ASP A 33 -17.21 27.11 -36.77
CA ASP A 33 -17.78 27.84 -37.91
C ASP A 33 -16.92 29.02 -38.42
N GLY A 34 -15.60 28.88 -38.32
CA GLY A 34 -14.63 29.90 -38.75
C GLY A 34 -14.38 31.03 -37.76
N ILE A 35 -14.96 30.95 -36.55
CA ILE A 35 -14.69 31.86 -35.44
C ILE A 35 -13.73 31.17 -34.47
N THR A 36 -12.61 31.84 -34.16
CA THR A 36 -11.69 31.39 -33.12
C THR A 36 -12.16 31.90 -31.76
N VAL A 37 -12.24 30.97 -30.81
CA VAL A 37 -12.65 31.19 -29.43
C VAL A 37 -11.47 30.80 -28.54
N ASP A 38 -11.00 31.72 -27.70
CA ASP A 38 -9.91 31.46 -26.76
C ASP A 38 -10.47 30.97 -25.43
N LEU A 39 -9.93 29.87 -24.90
CA LEU A 39 -10.35 29.29 -23.62
C LEU A 39 -9.56 29.93 -22.48
N ILE A 40 -10.26 30.68 -21.62
CA ILE A 40 -9.67 31.38 -20.47
C ILE A 40 -9.47 30.40 -19.32
N SER A 41 -10.53 29.68 -18.94
CA SER A 41 -10.46 28.67 -17.88
C SER A 41 -11.46 27.54 -18.07
N VAL A 42 -11.11 26.37 -17.55
CA VAL A 42 -12.00 25.21 -17.43
C VAL A 42 -11.98 24.76 -15.98
N SER A 43 -13.12 24.86 -15.31
CA SER A 43 -13.28 24.44 -13.91
C SER A 43 -14.19 23.22 -13.81
N LEU A 44 -13.80 22.25 -12.99
CA LEU A 44 -14.65 21.12 -12.64
C LEU A 44 -15.90 21.62 -11.92
N ALA A 45 -17.07 21.35 -12.49
CA ALA A 45 -18.36 21.69 -11.89
C ALA A 45 -18.85 20.54 -11.00
N SER A 46 -18.86 19.31 -11.51
CA SER A 46 -19.22 18.10 -10.76
C SER A 46 -18.58 16.84 -11.35
N ILE A 47 -18.44 15.82 -10.51
CA ILE A 47 -18.07 14.45 -10.89
C ILE A 47 -19.13 13.52 -10.33
N SER A 48 -19.43 12.50 -11.12
CA SER A 48 -20.64 11.73 -11.02
C SER A 48 -20.41 10.30 -11.55
N GLY A 49 -21.15 9.31 -11.07
CA GLY A 49 -21.11 7.91 -11.52
C GLY A 49 -19.92 7.12 -10.96
N ILE A 50 -19.37 7.56 -9.83
CA ILE A 50 -18.23 6.89 -9.19
C ILE A 50 -18.74 5.64 -8.48
N PRO A 51 -18.16 4.44 -8.75
CA PRO A 51 -18.52 3.24 -8.02
C PRO A 51 -18.30 3.40 -6.51
N LEU A 52 -19.19 2.82 -5.72
CA LEU A 52 -19.07 2.86 -4.26
C LEU A 52 -17.70 2.34 -3.82
N GLY A 53 -17.03 3.09 -2.94
CA GLY A 53 -15.69 2.80 -2.43
C GLY A 53 -14.53 3.34 -3.29
N LEU A 54 -14.82 3.97 -4.43
CA LEU A 54 -13.85 4.75 -5.19
C LEU A 54 -14.03 6.26 -4.98
N GLU A 55 -12.94 6.99 -5.15
CA GLU A 55 -12.89 8.45 -5.17
C GLU A 55 -12.12 8.93 -6.39
N ILE A 56 -12.37 10.18 -6.80
CA ILE A 56 -11.65 10.84 -7.89
C ILE A 56 -10.97 12.09 -7.39
N GLN A 57 -9.66 12.17 -7.60
CA GLN A 57 -8.81 13.27 -7.17
C GLN A 57 -8.19 13.96 -8.39
N PRO A 58 -8.62 15.20 -8.73
CA PRO A 58 -7.95 15.99 -9.75
C PRO A 58 -6.54 16.39 -9.27
N ASN A 59 -5.57 16.46 -10.19
CA ASN A 59 -4.20 16.85 -9.87
C ASN A 59 -4.04 18.34 -9.50
N ASN A 60 -5.07 19.13 -9.69
CA ASN A 60 -5.13 20.53 -9.32
C ASN A 60 -6.11 20.72 -8.15
N ALA A 61 -5.61 21.22 -7.02
CA ALA A 61 -6.39 21.42 -5.80
C ALA A 61 -7.56 22.41 -5.93
N ASN A 62 -7.51 23.31 -6.93
CA ASN A 62 -8.60 24.26 -7.21
C ASN A 62 -9.52 23.77 -8.34
N SER A 63 -9.25 22.57 -8.88
CA SER A 63 -9.98 21.94 -9.99
C SER A 63 -10.23 22.85 -11.20
N THR A 64 -9.38 23.86 -11.40
CA THR A 64 -9.52 24.89 -12.44
C THR A 64 -8.24 25.03 -13.22
N TYR A 65 -8.32 24.86 -14.53
CA TYR A 65 -7.20 24.93 -15.48
C TYR A 65 -7.31 26.21 -16.30
N TYR A 66 -6.18 26.83 -16.63
CA TYR A 66 -6.08 28.04 -17.45
C TYR A 66 -5.34 27.76 -18.77
N PRO A 67 -6.01 27.21 -19.81
CA PRO A 67 -5.39 26.84 -21.07
C PRO A 67 -4.68 28.00 -21.76
N SER A 68 -5.24 29.22 -21.70
CA SER A 68 -4.60 30.43 -22.22
C SER A 68 -3.27 30.78 -21.55
N ASN A 69 -3.00 30.23 -20.36
CA ASN A 69 -1.76 30.41 -19.60
C ASN A 69 -0.81 29.20 -19.72
N GLY A 70 -1.08 28.26 -20.63
CA GLY A 70 -0.25 27.08 -20.89
C GLY A 70 -0.65 25.82 -20.13
N GLU A 71 -1.75 25.82 -19.39
CA GLU A 71 -2.31 24.64 -18.71
C GLU A 71 -3.19 23.82 -19.67
N GLU A 72 -2.60 23.34 -20.76
CA GLU A 72 -3.32 22.59 -21.80
C GLU A 72 -3.53 21.10 -21.47
N PHE A 73 -3.09 20.66 -20.28
CA PHE A 73 -3.16 19.28 -19.82
C PHE A 73 -3.50 19.21 -18.33
N GLY A 74 -4.32 18.23 -17.95
CA GLY A 74 -4.64 17.89 -16.58
C GLY A 74 -4.74 16.38 -16.39
N CYS A 75 -4.84 15.93 -15.14
CA CYS A 75 -5.13 14.52 -14.85
C CYS A 75 -6.03 14.35 -13.64
N VAL A 76 -6.76 13.24 -13.62
CA VAL A 76 -7.59 12.79 -12.51
C VAL A 76 -7.13 11.40 -12.10
N THR A 77 -6.96 11.18 -10.80
CA THR A 77 -6.66 9.87 -10.24
C THR A 77 -7.93 9.28 -9.67
N VAL A 78 -8.29 8.08 -10.12
CA VAL A 78 -9.36 7.27 -9.53
C VAL A 78 -8.69 6.28 -8.59
N CYS A 79 -9.04 6.33 -7.31
CA CYS A 79 -8.45 5.46 -6.31
C CYS A 79 -9.44 5.04 -5.23
N GLY A 80 -9.18 3.90 -4.59
CA GLY A 80 -10.04 3.33 -3.55
C GLY A 80 -10.29 1.85 -3.79
N THR A 81 -11.26 1.27 -3.08
CA THR A 81 -11.60 -0.15 -3.22
C THR A 81 -13.05 -0.25 -3.69
N PRO A 82 -13.31 -0.65 -4.95
CA PRO A 82 -14.68 -0.69 -5.46
C PRO A 82 -15.46 -1.82 -4.78
N LEU A 83 -16.69 -1.53 -4.38
CA LEU A 83 -17.53 -2.43 -3.58
C LEU A 83 -18.67 -3.08 -4.37
N VAL A 84 -18.87 -2.71 -5.63
CA VAL A 84 -19.96 -3.26 -6.44
C VAL A 84 -19.41 -3.54 -7.83
N ALA A 85 -19.61 -4.75 -8.32
CA ALA A 85 -19.29 -5.13 -9.69
C ALA A 85 -20.33 -4.53 -10.64
N GLY A 86 -19.89 -4.05 -11.80
CA GLY A 86 -20.78 -3.44 -12.77
C GLY A 86 -20.05 -2.65 -13.83
N ASP A 87 -20.83 -2.22 -14.82
CA ASP A 87 -20.40 -1.26 -15.83
C ASP A 87 -20.83 0.14 -15.38
N TYR A 88 -19.86 1.04 -15.26
CA TYR A 88 -20.04 2.40 -14.79
C TYR A 88 -19.69 3.41 -15.86
N SER A 89 -20.37 4.55 -15.80
CA SER A 89 -20.13 5.69 -16.68
C SER A 89 -19.87 6.90 -15.79
N ILE A 90 -18.60 7.23 -15.55
CA ILE A 90 -18.20 8.35 -14.71
C ILE A 90 -18.46 9.64 -15.49
N ASN A 91 -19.50 10.37 -15.12
CA ASN A 91 -19.87 11.64 -15.75
C ASN A 91 -19.08 12.78 -15.11
N ILE A 92 -18.53 13.65 -15.93
CA ILE A 92 -17.72 14.77 -15.49
C ILE A 92 -18.27 16.02 -16.18
N SER A 93 -18.65 16.99 -15.37
CA SER A 93 -19.17 18.28 -15.80
C SER A 93 -18.13 19.36 -15.56
N VAL A 94 -17.89 20.21 -16.55
CA VAL A 94 -16.94 21.31 -16.47
C VAL A 94 -17.58 22.62 -16.93
N ASP A 95 -17.31 23.70 -16.19
CA ASP A 95 -17.63 25.05 -16.61
C ASP A 95 -16.45 25.61 -17.43
N VAL A 96 -16.76 26.02 -18.65
CA VAL A 96 -15.81 26.53 -19.63
C VAL A 96 -16.02 28.03 -19.80
N LEU A 97 -15.05 28.82 -19.34
CA LEU A 97 -14.99 30.26 -19.58
C LEU A 97 -14.15 30.53 -20.83
N ALA A 98 -14.77 31.16 -21.82
CA ALA A 98 -14.15 31.41 -23.12
C ALA A 98 -14.38 32.85 -23.58
N THR A 99 -13.53 33.35 -24.47
CA THR A 99 -13.67 34.69 -25.07
C THR A 99 -13.60 34.66 -26.59
N ALA A 100 -14.47 35.43 -27.22
CA ALA A 100 -14.46 35.69 -28.65
C ALA A 100 -14.79 37.15 -28.92
N PHE A 101 -14.02 37.81 -29.79
CA PHE A 101 -14.20 39.23 -30.12
C PHE A 101 -14.22 40.19 -28.90
N GLY A 102 -13.58 39.80 -27.79
CA GLY A 102 -13.54 40.59 -26.56
C GLY A 102 -14.78 40.45 -25.67
N PHE A 103 -15.66 39.48 -25.93
CA PHE A 103 -16.78 39.11 -25.08
C PHE A 103 -16.52 37.75 -24.43
N GLU A 104 -16.73 37.67 -23.12
CA GLU A 104 -16.62 36.43 -22.36
C GLU A 104 -17.97 35.69 -22.30
N THR A 105 -17.91 34.37 -22.36
CA THR A 105 -19.06 33.47 -22.22
C THR A 105 -18.67 32.28 -21.37
N SER A 106 -19.63 31.79 -20.57
CA SER A 106 -19.47 30.59 -19.74
C SER A 106 -20.47 29.55 -20.22
N ILE A 107 -20.00 28.33 -20.47
CA ILE A 107 -20.80 27.20 -20.92
C ILE A 107 -20.43 25.99 -20.07
N THR A 108 -21.42 25.21 -19.65
CA THR A 108 -21.19 23.93 -18.99
C THR A 108 -21.16 22.81 -20.02
N GLU A 109 -20.11 21.98 -19.98
CA GLU A 109 -19.91 20.86 -20.88
C GLU A 109 -19.79 19.56 -20.08
N ASN A 110 -20.36 18.48 -20.63
CA ASN A 110 -20.40 17.17 -19.97
C ASN A 110 -19.69 16.11 -20.83
N PHE A 111 -18.96 15.21 -20.19
CA PHE A 111 -18.38 14.04 -20.83
C PHE A 111 -18.44 12.84 -19.88
N SER A 112 -18.31 11.64 -20.43
CA SER A 112 -18.39 10.39 -19.67
C SER A 112 -17.16 9.52 -19.90
N LEU A 113 -16.63 8.94 -18.83
CA LEU A 113 -15.50 8.03 -18.82
C LEU A 113 -16.00 6.64 -18.44
N GLY A 114 -15.90 5.70 -19.37
CA GLY A 114 -16.30 4.31 -19.12
C GLY A 114 -15.37 3.63 -18.13
N PHE A 115 -15.95 2.88 -17.19
CA PHE A 115 -15.22 2.12 -16.19
C PHE A 115 -15.93 0.82 -15.86
N VAL A 116 -15.18 -0.28 -15.73
CA VAL A 116 -15.74 -1.60 -15.44
C VAL A 116 -15.17 -2.09 -14.12
N VAL A 117 -16.05 -2.52 -13.21
CA VAL A 117 -15.66 -3.25 -12.00
C VAL A 117 -16.07 -4.71 -12.18
N ILE A 118 -15.08 -5.59 -12.21
CA ILE A 118 -15.26 -7.04 -12.34
C ILE A 118 -15.48 -7.63 -10.94
N GLN A 119 -16.38 -8.61 -10.84
CA GLN A 119 -16.51 -9.43 -9.63
C GLN A 119 -15.23 -10.27 -9.43
N GLY A 120 -14.55 -10.11 -8.30
CA GLY A 120 -13.40 -10.96 -7.94
C GLY A 120 -13.83 -12.39 -7.65
N GLU A 121 -13.10 -13.40 -8.16
CA GLU A 121 -13.42 -14.82 -7.94
C GLU A 121 -12.93 -15.39 -6.59
N THR A 122 -11.98 -14.72 -5.92
CA THR A 122 -11.35 -15.18 -4.67
C THR A 122 -10.87 -14.05 -3.75
N SER A 123 -11.37 -12.82 -3.91
CA SER A 123 -10.71 -11.61 -3.38
C SER A 123 -11.66 -10.61 -2.74
N ASN A 124 -12.67 -11.05 -2.01
CA ASN A 124 -13.15 -10.14 -1.00
C ASN A 124 -12.18 -10.35 0.18
N ALA A 125 -11.30 -9.40 0.44
CA ALA A 125 -10.80 -9.25 1.79
C ALA A 125 -11.81 -8.34 2.46
N SER A 126 -13.06 -8.79 2.65
CA SER A 126 -14.04 -8.00 3.41
C SER A 126 -13.52 -7.74 4.81
N PHE A 127 -12.57 -8.55 5.29
CA PHE A 127 -11.80 -8.28 6.49
C PHE A 127 -10.32 -8.68 6.39
N SER A 128 -9.56 -8.24 7.39
CA SER A 128 -8.18 -8.66 7.65
C SER A 128 -7.98 -9.00 9.13
N LEU A 129 -6.87 -9.66 9.46
CA LEU A 129 -6.52 -10.11 10.81
C LEU A 129 -5.17 -9.56 11.24
N SER A 130 -5.02 -9.25 12.54
CA SER A 130 -3.71 -8.88 13.10
C SER A 130 -2.71 -10.03 13.10
N ASN A 131 -3.16 -11.27 13.33
CA ASN A 131 -2.34 -12.48 13.37
C ASN A 131 -3.11 -13.68 12.79
N LEU A 132 -2.45 -14.46 11.91
CA LEU A 132 -2.98 -15.74 11.38
C LEU A 132 -2.59 -16.94 12.25
N SER A 133 -1.54 -16.79 13.06
CA SER A 133 -1.10 -17.86 13.94
C SER A 133 -0.29 -17.34 15.11
N GLY A 134 -0.28 -18.08 16.22
CA GLY A 134 0.52 -17.74 17.39
C GLY A 134 0.26 -18.67 18.57
N CYS A 135 0.87 -18.37 19.70
CA CYS A 135 0.75 -19.16 20.92
C CYS A 135 -0.48 -18.74 21.74
N ALA A 136 -1.09 -19.69 22.44
CA ALA A 136 -2.15 -19.38 23.41
C ALA A 136 -1.58 -18.65 24.66
N PRO A 137 -2.26 -17.62 25.19
CA PRO A 137 -3.43 -16.97 24.62
C PRO A 137 -3.05 -16.09 23.42
N LEU A 138 -3.74 -16.28 22.29
CA LEU A 138 -3.53 -15.47 21.08
C LEU A 138 -4.61 -14.40 20.98
N GLU A 139 -4.22 -13.14 21.01
CA GLU A 139 -5.12 -12.01 20.73
C GLU A 139 -5.11 -11.69 19.22
N VAL A 140 -6.29 -11.67 18.61
CA VAL A 140 -6.48 -11.38 17.19
C VAL A 140 -7.51 -10.27 17.03
N GLU A 141 -7.11 -9.20 16.35
CA GLU A 141 -8.00 -8.12 15.94
C GLU A 141 -8.53 -8.44 14.55
N LEU A 142 -9.84 -8.38 14.39
CA LEU A 142 -10.56 -8.50 13.13
C LEU A 142 -10.84 -7.09 12.62
N ILE A 143 -10.43 -6.79 11.39
CA ILE A 143 -10.62 -5.47 10.78
C ILE A 143 -11.52 -5.65 9.57
N ASN A 144 -12.76 -5.17 9.64
CA ASN A 144 -13.63 -5.07 8.48
C ASN A 144 -13.12 -3.96 7.55
N ASN A 145 -12.77 -4.35 6.34
CA ASN A 145 -12.23 -3.46 5.31
C ASN A 145 -13.33 -2.76 4.50
N ILE A 146 -14.59 -3.16 4.67
CA ILE A 146 -15.76 -2.60 3.97
C ILE A 146 -16.61 -1.82 4.97
N SER A 147 -16.63 -0.49 4.81
CA SER A 147 -17.40 0.42 5.66
C SER A 147 -18.05 1.52 4.82
N GLY A 148 -19.08 2.16 5.37
CA GLY A 148 -19.82 3.26 4.73
C GLY A 148 -21.34 3.12 4.82
N PRO A 149 -22.10 4.13 4.36
CA PRO A 149 -23.56 4.07 4.33
C PRO A 149 -24.07 2.86 3.54
N GLY A 150 -25.14 2.23 4.03
CA GLY A 150 -25.71 1.02 3.40
C GLY A 150 -24.88 -0.25 3.58
N THR A 151 -23.78 -0.22 4.35
CA THR A 151 -23.02 -1.45 4.65
C THR A 151 -23.51 -2.10 5.94
N SER A 152 -23.72 -3.41 5.89
CA SER A 152 -24.04 -4.24 7.05
C SER A 152 -23.16 -5.49 7.02
N TYR A 153 -22.83 -6.02 8.19
CA TYR A 153 -21.90 -7.14 8.30
C TYR A 153 -22.36 -8.13 9.36
N LEU A 154 -21.98 -9.39 9.16
CA LEU A 154 -22.28 -10.49 10.05
C LEU A 154 -21.05 -11.40 10.16
N TRP A 155 -20.43 -11.40 11.32
CA TRP A 155 -19.34 -12.33 11.65
C TRP A 155 -19.92 -13.71 12.02
N ASP A 156 -19.31 -14.77 11.48
CA ASP A 156 -19.42 -16.15 11.95
C ASP A 156 -18.06 -16.60 12.47
N LEU A 157 -17.93 -16.76 13.79
CA LEU A 157 -16.65 -17.06 14.45
C LEU A 157 -16.50 -18.55 14.78
N GLY A 158 -17.28 -19.43 14.15
CA GLY A 158 -17.15 -20.89 14.32
C GLY A 158 -17.45 -21.40 15.73
N GLY A 159 -18.14 -20.60 16.55
CA GLY A 159 -18.49 -20.93 17.94
C GLY A 159 -17.50 -20.47 19.02
N TYR A 160 -16.38 -19.84 18.63
CA TYR A 160 -15.47 -19.15 19.56
C TYR A 160 -15.76 -17.65 19.53
N GLY A 161 -15.79 -17.00 20.69
CA GLY A 161 -16.25 -15.60 20.78
C GLY A 161 -17.77 -15.46 20.87
N ALA A 162 -18.45 -16.34 21.62
CA ALA A 162 -19.83 -16.04 21.97
C ALA A 162 -19.85 -14.75 22.80
N GLY A 163 -20.59 -13.77 22.30
CA GLY A 163 -20.94 -12.60 23.09
C GLY A 163 -21.97 -12.96 24.15
N THR A 164 -22.63 -11.93 24.65
CA THR A 164 -23.92 -12.05 25.31
C THR A 164 -24.93 -11.38 24.40
N GLU A 165 -25.97 -12.13 24.06
CA GLU A 165 -27.09 -11.58 23.31
C GLU A 165 -27.85 -10.60 24.21
N LEU A 166 -28.00 -9.38 23.71
CA LEU A 166 -28.85 -8.36 24.27
C LEU A 166 -30.07 -8.21 23.36
N THR A 167 -31.24 -8.05 23.95
CA THR A 167 -32.47 -7.73 23.22
C THR A 167 -32.92 -6.33 23.59
N LEU A 168 -33.07 -5.46 22.60
CA LEU A 168 -33.73 -4.17 22.75
C LEU A 168 -35.15 -4.27 22.21
N ASP A 169 -36.13 -4.14 23.10
CA ASP A 169 -37.54 -3.92 22.77
C ASP A 169 -37.81 -2.41 22.83
N LEU A 170 -38.04 -1.81 21.66
CA LEU A 170 -38.25 -0.38 21.48
C LEU A 170 -39.66 -0.12 20.95
N ILE A 171 -40.42 0.73 21.63
CA ILE A 171 -41.70 1.26 21.16
C ILE A 171 -41.53 2.75 20.97
N THR A 172 -41.70 3.25 19.75
CA THR A 172 -41.67 4.68 19.46
C THR A 172 -42.95 5.38 19.91
N ASP A 173 -42.93 6.71 19.96
CA ASP A 173 -44.16 7.49 20.00
C ASP A 173 -44.62 7.82 18.56
N ASN A 174 -45.37 8.92 18.37
CA ASN A 174 -45.85 9.28 17.04
C ASN A 174 -44.76 9.82 16.10
N PHE A 175 -43.56 10.13 16.60
CA PHE A 175 -42.45 10.73 15.85
C PHE A 175 -41.21 9.84 15.92
N GLY A 176 -41.34 8.59 15.48
CA GLY A 176 -40.23 7.64 15.44
C GLY A 176 -39.01 8.14 14.66
N SER A 177 -39.17 9.08 13.72
CA SER A 177 -38.04 9.66 12.96
C SER A 177 -37.07 10.45 13.81
N GLU A 178 -37.48 10.85 15.02
CA GLU A 178 -36.65 11.62 15.95
C GLU A 178 -35.83 10.69 16.85
N THR A 179 -36.21 9.41 16.96
CA THR A 179 -35.60 8.43 17.87
C THR A 179 -34.46 7.67 17.21
N THR A 180 -33.25 7.76 17.78
CA THR A 180 -32.09 6.92 17.41
C THR A 180 -31.41 6.37 18.65
N TRP A 181 -30.64 5.28 18.52
CA TRP A 181 -29.88 4.73 19.63
C TRP A 181 -28.56 4.14 19.16
N ASN A 182 -27.58 4.06 20.06
CA ASN A 182 -26.36 3.30 19.84
C ASN A 182 -25.85 2.64 21.12
N ILE A 183 -24.95 1.68 20.97
CA ILE A 183 -24.16 1.11 22.07
C ILE A 183 -22.69 1.37 21.75
N THR A 184 -21.95 1.93 22.70
CA THR A 184 -20.50 2.15 22.57
C THR A 184 -19.73 1.31 23.59
N ASP A 185 -18.53 0.88 23.23
CA ASP A 185 -17.58 0.23 24.15
C ASP A 185 -16.90 1.25 25.10
N GLN A 186 -16.00 0.76 25.94
CA GLN A 186 -15.22 1.59 26.88
C GLN A 186 -14.31 2.63 26.22
N ASN A 187 -13.97 2.45 24.95
CA ASN A 187 -13.15 3.36 24.16
C ASN A 187 -14.01 4.38 23.37
N GLY A 188 -15.33 4.27 23.44
CA GLY A 188 -16.27 5.10 22.70
C GLY A 188 -16.51 4.63 21.26
N ILE A 189 -16.06 3.42 20.90
CA ILE A 189 -16.34 2.81 19.60
C ILE A 189 -17.78 2.30 19.58
N GLN A 190 -18.54 2.66 18.57
CA GLN A 190 -19.91 2.21 18.37
C GLN A 190 -19.94 0.72 17.95
N VAL A 191 -20.66 -0.11 18.69
CA VAL A 191 -20.78 -1.57 18.45
C VAL A 191 -22.17 -2.01 18.00
N ALA A 192 -23.17 -1.13 18.11
CA ALA A 192 -24.52 -1.33 17.57
C ALA A 192 -25.24 0.02 17.47
N GLU A 193 -26.19 0.14 16.55
CA GLU A 193 -27.05 1.32 16.42
C GLU A 193 -28.42 0.96 15.82
N GLY A 194 -29.36 1.89 15.93
CA GLY A 194 -30.65 1.79 15.27
C GLY A 194 -31.40 3.12 15.20
N GLY A 195 -32.39 3.16 14.32
CA GLY A 195 -33.13 4.38 13.95
C GLY A 195 -32.43 5.15 12.83
N PRO A 196 -33.00 6.28 12.38
CA PRO A 196 -34.31 6.80 12.78
C PRO A 196 -35.46 5.91 12.27
N TYR A 197 -36.63 5.96 12.93
CA TYR A 197 -37.77 5.10 12.64
C TYR A 197 -38.88 5.85 11.88
N ILE A 198 -39.94 5.16 11.49
CA ILE A 198 -41.10 5.81 10.85
C ILE A 198 -41.96 6.58 11.86
N ASP A 199 -42.58 7.67 11.43
CA ASP A 199 -43.46 8.52 12.25
C ASP A 199 -44.81 7.86 12.54
N GLN A 200 -44.78 6.91 13.46
CA GLN A 200 -45.92 6.28 14.09
C GLN A 200 -45.45 5.51 15.32
N GLN A 201 -46.38 5.25 16.24
CA GLN A 201 -46.10 4.33 17.34
C GLN A 201 -46.01 2.90 16.80
N GLU A 202 -44.80 2.36 16.79
CA GLU A 202 -44.49 1.01 16.31
C GLU A 202 -43.51 0.34 17.27
N GLN A 203 -43.52 -0.99 17.30
CA GLN A 203 -42.60 -1.78 18.11
C GLN A 203 -41.49 -2.37 17.23
N TYR A 204 -40.24 -2.17 17.65
CA TYR A 204 -39.04 -2.68 17.03
C TYR A 204 -38.31 -3.60 17.99
N PHE A 205 -37.83 -4.73 17.46
CA PHE A 205 -36.98 -5.66 18.19
C PHE A 205 -35.61 -5.67 17.57
N HIS A 206 -34.59 -5.42 18.38
CA HIS A 206 -33.19 -5.56 17.96
C HIS A 206 -32.52 -6.61 18.82
N THR A 207 -31.79 -7.50 18.15
CA THR A 207 -30.89 -8.46 18.78
C THR A 207 -29.47 -7.96 18.57
N ILE A 208 -28.80 -7.60 19.66
CA ILE A 208 -27.44 -7.08 19.68
C ILE A 208 -26.53 -8.13 20.30
N CYS A 209 -25.30 -8.24 19.81
CA CYS A 209 -24.32 -9.10 20.42
C CYS A 209 -23.09 -8.34 20.87
N VAL A 210 -22.73 -8.47 22.14
CA VAL A 210 -21.56 -7.79 22.71
C VAL A 210 -20.62 -8.81 23.36
N GLY A 211 -19.31 -8.60 23.23
CA GLY A 211 -18.30 -9.42 23.91
C GLY A 211 -18.24 -9.15 25.41
N ASN A 212 -17.22 -9.73 26.07
CA ASN A 212 -16.88 -9.35 27.44
C ASN A 212 -16.31 -7.93 27.44
N GLY A 213 -16.82 -7.07 28.31
CA GLY A 213 -16.43 -5.67 28.34
C GLY A 213 -17.45 -4.77 29.01
N CYS A 214 -17.12 -3.49 29.12
CA CYS A 214 -18.04 -2.46 29.58
C CYS A 214 -18.52 -1.63 28.40
N TYR A 215 -19.82 -1.35 28.42
CA TYR A 215 -20.57 -0.72 27.34
C TYR A 215 -21.45 0.41 27.87
N THR A 216 -21.91 1.23 26.95
CA THR A 216 -22.83 2.32 27.22
C THR A 216 -23.91 2.33 26.15
N PHE A 217 -25.17 2.12 26.55
CA PHE A 217 -26.34 2.30 25.70
C PHE A 217 -26.78 3.76 25.73
N ASN A 218 -26.87 4.39 24.57
CA ASN A 218 -27.36 5.74 24.36
C ASN A 218 -28.62 5.71 23.52
N ILE A 219 -29.60 6.54 23.87
CA ILE A 219 -30.78 6.81 23.07
C ILE A 219 -30.95 8.31 22.94
N TYR A 220 -31.32 8.77 21.76
CA TYR A 220 -31.41 10.17 21.37
C TYR A 220 -32.80 10.46 20.82
N ASP A 221 -33.25 11.69 21.08
CA ASP A 221 -34.43 12.28 20.49
C ASP A 221 -34.06 13.65 19.91
N SER A 222 -34.21 13.82 18.59
CA SER A 222 -33.74 15.01 17.88
C SER A 222 -34.58 16.27 18.17
N TYR A 223 -35.83 16.12 18.63
CA TYR A 223 -36.72 17.24 18.95
C TYR A 223 -36.58 17.70 20.41
N GLY A 224 -36.19 16.80 21.30
CA GLY A 224 -35.83 17.06 22.68
C GLY A 224 -36.99 16.94 23.69
N ASP A 225 -38.06 16.22 23.37
CA ASP A 225 -39.15 15.86 24.29
C ASP A 225 -39.15 14.38 24.74
N GLY A 226 -38.19 13.60 24.24
CA GLY A 226 -38.01 12.18 24.54
C GLY A 226 -38.82 11.31 23.58
N MET A 227 -39.38 10.21 24.05
CA MET A 227 -40.31 9.39 23.25
C MET A 227 -41.73 9.55 23.78
N GLN A 228 -42.25 10.77 23.76
CA GLN A 228 -43.61 11.05 24.20
C GLN A 228 -44.22 12.30 23.57
N TYR A 229 -45.30 12.10 22.81
CA TYR A 229 -46.07 13.16 22.19
C TYR A 229 -47.58 12.91 22.28
N ASP A 230 -48.35 13.94 22.63
CA ASP A 230 -49.83 13.93 22.70
C ASP A 230 -50.45 12.72 23.43
N ASN A 231 -49.87 12.35 24.57
CA ASN A 231 -50.23 11.18 25.40
C ASN A 231 -49.95 9.80 24.77
N VAL A 232 -49.29 9.75 23.61
CA VAL A 232 -48.65 8.55 23.08
C VAL A 232 -47.25 8.51 23.66
N ILE A 233 -46.95 7.47 24.42
CA ILE A 233 -45.69 7.32 25.16
C ILE A 233 -45.01 6.06 24.63
N GLY A 234 -43.77 6.21 24.17
CA GLY A 234 -42.88 5.12 23.80
C GLY A 234 -42.18 4.47 25.00
N SER A 235 -41.36 3.46 24.73
CA SER A 235 -40.55 2.78 25.75
C SER A 235 -39.33 2.11 25.14
N TYR A 236 -38.27 1.95 25.92
CA TYR A 236 -37.17 1.06 25.57
C TYR A 236 -36.87 0.12 26.73
N LEU A 237 -36.57 -1.13 26.42
CA LEU A 237 -36.15 -2.15 27.36
C LEU A 237 -35.00 -2.97 26.75
N LEU A 238 -33.82 -2.88 27.35
CA LEU A 238 -32.64 -3.66 27.01
C LEU A 238 -32.46 -4.77 28.03
N THR A 239 -32.44 -6.04 27.59
CA THR A 239 -32.22 -7.22 28.44
C THR A 239 -31.08 -8.09 27.94
N ASP A 240 -30.41 -8.82 28.84
CA ASP A 240 -29.50 -9.90 28.44
C ASP A 240 -30.24 -11.20 28.08
N SER A 241 -29.48 -12.20 27.62
CA SER A 241 -29.98 -13.54 27.27
C SER A 241 -30.62 -14.32 28.43
N GLU A 242 -30.39 -13.93 29.68
CA GLU A 242 -31.05 -14.52 30.86
C GLU A 242 -32.35 -13.79 31.23
N GLY A 243 -32.65 -12.68 30.55
CA GLY A 243 -33.80 -11.82 30.79
C GLY A 243 -33.58 -10.79 31.91
N ASN A 244 -32.34 -10.55 32.33
CA ASN A 244 -32.03 -9.48 33.27
C ASN A 244 -32.12 -8.12 32.55
N VAL A 245 -32.73 -7.14 33.22
CA VAL A 245 -32.86 -5.78 32.70
C VAL A 245 -31.54 -5.03 32.83
N ILE A 246 -31.00 -4.58 31.69
CA ILE A 246 -29.79 -3.78 31.59
C ILE A 246 -30.13 -2.29 31.60
N ALA A 247 -31.11 -1.89 30.79
CA ALA A 247 -31.56 -0.51 30.69
C ALA A 247 -33.07 -0.46 30.41
N GLU A 248 -33.76 0.49 31.02
CA GLU A 248 -35.17 0.77 30.76
C GLU A 248 -35.43 2.27 30.92
N ASN A 249 -36.45 2.79 30.24
CA ASN A 249 -36.81 4.21 30.33
C ASN A 249 -37.54 4.55 31.65
N GLU A 250 -37.32 5.77 32.16
CA GLU A 250 -38.09 6.27 33.28
C GLU A 250 -39.58 6.48 32.92
N GLN A 251 -40.44 6.53 33.94
CA GLN A 251 -41.89 6.66 33.77
C GLN A 251 -42.25 7.86 32.88
N GLY A 252 -42.84 7.57 31.71
CA GLY A 252 -43.29 8.58 30.75
C GLY A 252 -42.31 8.88 29.61
N ALA A 253 -41.14 8.23 29.56
CA ALA A 253 -40.17 8.34 28.46
C ALA A 253 -39.68 9.77 28.14
N ASN A 254 -39.78 10.69 29.11
CA ASN A 254 -39.40 12.09 28.96
C ASN A 254 -37.92 12.31 29.33
N PHE A 255 -37.01 11.87 28.47
CA PHE A 255 -35.57 12.04 28.69
C PHE A 255 -34.99 13.30 28.03
N GLY A 256 -35.82 14.11 27.36
CA GLY A 256 -35.34 15.25 26.57
C GLY A 256 -34.53 14.77 25.37
N GLU A 257 -33.41 15.44 25.07
CA GLU A 257 -32.60 15.13 23.88
C GLU A 257 -31.88 13.77 23.92
N SER A 258 -31.60 13.19 25.11
CA SER A 258 -30.94 11.88 25.21
C SER A 258 -31.03 11.23 26.60
N ALA A 259 -30.89 9.90 26.64
CA ALA A 259 -30.62 9.12 27.84
C ALA A 259 -29.45 8.16 27.65
N GLN A 260 -28.74 7.85 28.74
CA GLN A 260 -27.54 7.01 28.71
C GLN A 260 -27.54 6.02 29.89
N HIS A 261 -27.14 4.77 29.62
CA HIS A 261 -27.02 3.69 30.61
C HIS A 261 -25.71 2.93 30.42
N SER A 262 -24.89 2.85 31.47
CA SER A 262 -23.62 2.10 31.44
C SER A 262 -23.77 0.73 32.09
N PHE A 263 -23.20 -0.30 31.47
CA PHE A 263 -23.26 -1.69 31.93
C PHE A 263 -21.98 -2.46 31.56
N CYS A 264 -21.76 -3.63 32.17
CA CYS A 264 -20.66 -4.50 31.79
C CYS A 264 -21.13 -5.96 31.68
N ILE A 265 -20.53 -6.69 30.76
CA ILE A 265 -20.79 -8.09 30.45
C ILE A 265 -19.52 -8.89 30.74
N TYR A 266 -19.64 -9.93 31.57
CA TYR A 266 -18.56 -10.86 31.89
C TYR A 266 -19.14 -12.27 31.98
N ASN A 267 -19.02 -13.04 30.90
CA ASN A 267 -19.50 -14.43 30.85
C ASN A 267 -18.33 -15.41 30.68
N ASP A 268 -18.35 -16.49 31.49
CA ASP A 268 -17.34 -17.55 31.53
C ASP A 268 -17.67 -18.74 30.61
N THR A 269 -18.90 -18.85 30.10
CA THR A 269 -19.32 -19.90 29.16
C THR A 269 -19.89 -19.28 27.90
N PRO A 270 -19.26 -19.48 26.72
CA PRO A 270 -19.73 -18.88 25.49
C PRO A 270 -21.06 -19.52 25.06
N SER A 271 -22.16 -18.79 25.25
CA SER A 271 -23.49 -19.18 24.78
C SER A 271 -24.29 -17.90 24.56
N GLY A 272 -24.13 -17.29 23.40
CA GLY A 272 -24.97 -16.17 22.99
C GLY A 272 -24.32 -15.36 21.89
N CYS A 273 -24.74 -15.59 20.64
CA CYS A 273 -24.50 -14.74 19.45
C CYS A 273 -23.05 -14.36 19.08
N THR A 274 -22.88 -13.75 17.90
CA THR A 274 -21.61 -13.25 17.34
C THR A 274 -21.54 -11.71 17.45
N PRO A 275 -20.44 -11.11 17.99
CA PRO A 275 -20.35 -9.66 18.26
C PRO A 275 -20.73 -8.77 17.05
N THR A 276 -21.53 -7.74 17.29
CA THR A 276 -22.01 -6.80 16.24
C THR A 276 -21.05 -5.65 15.94
N SER A 277 -19.84 -5.65 16.52
CA SER A 277 -18.80 -4.66 16.20
C SER A 277 -18.29 -4.86 14.77
N SER A 278 -17.97 -3.77 14.07
CA SER A 278 -17.32 -3.84 12.75
C SER A 278 -15.95 -4.48 12.86
N ASN A 279 -15.21 -4.16 13.92
CA ASN A 279 -13.85 -4.63 14.14
C ASN A 279 -13.72 -5.28 15.54
N PRO A 280 -14.17 -6.53 15.71
CA PRO A 280 -14.07 -7.21 17.01
C PRO A 280 -12.63 -7.69 17.31
N THR A 281 -12.26 -7.71 18.58
CA THR A 281 -11.01 -8.35 19.06
C THR A 281 -11.37 -9.65 19.77
N LEU A 282 -10.69 -10.74 19.42
CA LEU A 282 -10.87 -12.07 19.99
C LEU A 282 -9.61 -12.52 20.73
N ILE A 283 -9.80 -13.31 21.79
CA ILE A 283 -8.71 -13.98 22.52
C ILE A 283 -8.94 -15.48 22.42
N PHE A 284 -7.96 -16.19 21.87
CA PHE A 284 -7.95 -17.65 21.78
C PHE A 284 -7.10 -18.25 22.89
N GLU A 285 -7.77 -18.72 23.94
CA GLU A 285 -7.15 -19.28 25.15
C GLU A 285 -6.65 -20.72 24.98
N ASP A 286 -7.25 -21.46 24.02
CA ASP A 286 -6.93 -22.85 23.75
C ASP A 286 -6.19 -22.99 22.42
N SER A 287 -5.40 -24.06 22.29
CA SER A 287 -4.79 -24.42 20.99
C SER A 287 -5.81 -25.08 20.06
N GLY A 288 -5.68 -24.83 18.77
CA GLY A 288 -6.58 -25.35 17.76
C GLY A 288 -6.51 -24.60 16.44
N GLU A 289 -7.27 -25.08 15.47
CA GLU A 289 -7.56 -24.38 14.22
C GLU A 289 -8.95 -23.78 14.32
N TYR A 290 -9.07 -22.50 14.02
CA TYR A 290 -10.29 -21.71 14.15
C TYR A 290 -10.65 -21.14 12.79
N GLU A 291 -11.85 -21.45 12.32
CA GLU A 291 -12.39 -20.88 11.09
C GLU A 291 -13.29 -19.70 11.44
N ILE A 292 -13.04 -18.55 10.83
CA ILE A 292 -13.82 -17.34 11.00
C ILE A 292 -14.28 -16.85 9.64
N SER A 293 -15.49 -16.32 9.57
CA SER A 293 -16.08 -15.81 8.34
C SER A 293 -16.77 -14.47 8.55
N LEU A 294 -16.81 -13.65 7.51
CA LEU A 294 -17.55 -12.39 7.47
C LEU A 294 -18.48 -12.39 6.27
N ILE A 295 -19.76 -12.12 6.52
CA ILE A 295 -20.72 -11.79 5.47
C ILE A 295 -20.95 -10.29 5.48
N THR A 296 -20.55 -9.59 4.42
CA THR A 296 -20.81 -8.15 4.26
C THR A 296 -21.87 -7.94 3.19
N THR A 297 -22.96 -7.25 3.53
CA THR A 297 -24.03 -6.88 2.62
C THR A 297 -24.05 -5.36 2.42
N VAL A 298 -23.94 -4.93 1.16
CA VAL A 298 -24.01 -3.54 0.75
C VAL A 298 -25.37 -3.28 0.13
N THR A 299 -26.14 -2.36 0.69
CA THR A 299 -27.42 -1.87 0.18
C THR A 299 -27.26 -0.48 -0.43
N GLN A 300 -28.21 -0.13 -1.30
CA GLN A 300 -28.33 1.19 -1.89
C GLN A 300 -29.79 1.64 -1.82
N LEU A 301 -30.02 2.92 -1.51
CA LEU A 301 -31.34 3.53 -1.59
C LEU A 301 -31.79 3.58 -3.06
N THR A 302 -33.04 3.22 -3.33
CA THR A 302 -33.61 3.19 -4.67
C THR A 302 -34.98 3.85 -4.67
N LEU A 303 -35.16 4.89 -5.48
CA LEU A 303 -36.48 5.47 -5.75
C LEU A 303 -37.27 4.53 -6.67
N THR A 304 -38.37 3.98 -6.17
CA THR A 304 -39.17 2.97 -6.89
C THR A 304 -40.43 3.55 -7.53
N SER A 305 -41.05 4.55 -6.89
CA SER A 305 -42.25 5.20 -7.40
C SER A 305 -42.42 6.64 -6.91
N LEU A 306 -43.21 7.39 -7.67
CA LEU A 306 -43.64 8.75 -7.36
C LEU A 306 -45.13 8.91 -7.71
N ASP A 307 -45.95 9.29 -6.73
CA ASP A 307 -47.39 9.51 -6.85
C ASP A 307 -47.73 10.99 -6.68
N ILE A 308 -48.16 11.67 -7.74
CA ILE A 308 -48.55 13.09 -7.65
C ILE A 308 -49.97 13.17 -7.08
N THR A 309 -50.11 13.86 -5.95
CA THR A 309 -51.41 14.05 -5.27
C THR A 309 -52.01 15.43 -5.51
N THR A 310 -51.18 16.40 -5.89
CA THR A 310 -51.61 17.74 -6.30
C THR A 310 -50.61 18.28 -7.30
N LEU A 311 -51.08 18.65 -8.49
CA LEU A 311 -50.28 19.29 -9.53
C LEU A 311 -50.66 20.78 -9.62
N SER A 312 -49.65 21.62 -9.84
CA SER A 312 -49.86 23.04 -10.02
C SER A 312 -50.52 23.31 -11.38
N GLY A 313 -51.37 24.32 -11.45
CA GLY A 313 -51.98 24.73 -12.72
C GLY A 313 -50.96 25.40 -13.64
N GLY A 314 -51.33 25.61 -14.91
CA GLY A 314 -50.45 26.25 -15.89
C GLY A 314 -50.31 25.47 -17.19
N TRP A 315 -50.82 24.23 -17.21
CA TRP A 315 -50.92 23.32 -18.35
C TRP A 315 -51.95 23.75 -19.41
N SER A 316 -52.97 24.55 -19.04
CA SER A 316 -54.00 24.95 -19.99
C SER A 316 -53.55 26.03 -20.98
N GLY A 317 -53.73 25.85 -22.29
CA GLY A 317 -53.60 26.95 -23.26
C GLY A 317 -53.17 26.61 -24.69
N ASP A 318 -52.94 25.34 -24.97
CA ASP A 318 -52.41 24.80 -26.21
C ASP A 318 -53.55 24.23 -27.12
N VAL A 319 -53.20 23.57 -28.23
CA VAL A 319 -54.16 23.19 -29.27
C VAL A 319 -54.86 21.87 -28.94
N GLU A 320 -54.26 21.05 -28.09
CA GLU A 320 -54.66 19.72 -27.71
C GLU A 320 -55.74 19.76 -26.62
N GLU A 321 -55.62 20.66 -25.66
CA GLU A 321 -56.52 20.74 -24.49
C GLU A 321 -57.76 21.64 -24.68
N LEU A 322 -57.98 22.18 -25.88
CA LEU A 322 -58.96 23.24 -26.19
C LEU A 322 -60.42 22.97 -25.77
N PHE A 323 -60.78 21.74 -25.36
CA PHE A 323 -62.15 21.45 -24.97
C PHE A 323 -62.34 20.74 -23.62
N TRP A 324 -61.69 19.62 -23.28
CA TRP A 324 -61.97 18.87 -22.02
C TRP A 324 -60.86 17.86 -21.61
N GLY A 325 -59.58 18.23 -21.70
CA GLY A 325 -58.43 17.39 -21.29
C GLY A 325 -57.82 17.79 -19.95
N GLY A 326 -56.99 16.92 -19.38
CA GLY A 326 -56.06 17.25 -18.29
C GLY A 326 -54.62 17.16 -18.80
N PRO A 327 -53.61 17.45 -17.97
CA PRO A 327 -52.23 17.51 -18.43
C PRO A 327 -51.67 16.12 -18.78
N ASP A 328 -50.86 16.07 -19.82
CA ASP A 328 -50.02 14.94 -20.24
C ASP A 328 -48.72 14.94 -19.45
N THR A 329 -48.84 14.64 -18.15
CA THR A 329 -47.78 14.93 -17.19
C THR A 329 -46.60 13.98 -17.30
N TYR A 330 -45.38 14.52 -17.36
CA TYR A 330 -44.14 13.78 -17.13
C TYR A 330 -43.25 14.45 -16.08
N ILE A 331 -42.29 13.69 -15.55
CA ILE A 331 -41.35 14.19 -14.54
C ILE A 331 -39.91 14.10 -15.03
N ASN A 332 -39.11 15.07 -14.61
CA ASN A 332 -37.67 14.99 -14.62
C ASN A 332 -37.16 14.94 -13.19
N ILE A 333 -36.34 13.93 -12.86
CA ILE A 333 -35.66 13.82 -11.57
C ILE A 333 -34.17 14.09 -11.81
N SER A 334 -33.66 15.13 -11.15
CA SER A 334 -32.28 15.55 -11.25
C SER A 334 -31.64 15.75 -9.88
N GLY A 335 -30.40 15.31 -9.67
CA GLY A 335 -29.67 15.50 -8.41
C GLY A 335 -28.56 14.46 -8.28
N GLY A 336 -27.44 14.83 -7.68
CA GLY A 336 -26.21 14.04 -7.78
C GLY A 336 -25.94 13.67 -9.25
N ASP A 337 -25.93 12.37 -9.53
CA ASP A 337 -25.67 11.76 -10.84
C ASP A 337 -26.89 11.53 -11.71
N ILE A 338 -28.08 11.72 -11.13
CA ILE A 338 -29.33 11.33 -11.73
C ILE A 338 -29.81 12.47 -12.63
N ASN A 339 -30.16 12.12 -13.87
CA ASN A 339 -30.97 12.93 -14.78
C ASN A 339 -31.93 11.99 -15.50
N TYR A 340 -33.06 11.71 -14.84
CA TYR A 340 -34.07 10.77 -15.30
C TYR A 340 -35.27 11.54 -15.84
N THR A 341 -35.78 11.14 -17.00
CA THR A 341 -37.06 11.64 -17.54
C THR A 341 -38.02 10.48 -17.72
N SER A 342 -39.22 10.59 -17.14
CA SER A 342 -40.25 9.58 -17.31
C SER A 342 -40.91 9.66 -18.68
N SER A 343 -41.67 8.63 -19.06
CA SER A 343 -42.74 8.82 -20.06
C SER A 343 -43.86 9.67 -19.46
N TRP A 344 -44.62 10.38 -20.30
CA TRP A 344 -45.81 11.10 -19.85
C TRP A 344 -46.97 10.17 -19.54
N VAL A 345 -47.91 10.66 -18.73
CA VAL A 345 -49.18 10.01 -18.42
C VAL A 345 -50.31 10.90 -18.93
N ASP A 346 -51.12 10.33 -19.81
CA ASP A 346 -52.18 11.00 -20.58
C ASP A 346 -53.30 11.54 -19.68
N ASP A 347 -53.70 12.80 -19.91
CA ASP A 347 -54.95 13.40 -19.42
C ASP A 347 -55.17 13.31 -17.88
N THR A 348 -54.14 13.56 -17.05
CA THR A 348 -54.29 13.42 -15.58
C THR A 348 -53.45 14.37 -14.72
N GLU A 349 -54.10 15.01 -13.73
CA GLU A 349 -53.45 15.88 -12.72
C GLU A 349 -52.85 15.08 -11.54
N THR A 350 -53.13 13.78 -11.43
CA THR A 350 -52.60 12.92 -10.35
C THR A 350 -51.96 11.66 -10.94
N PRO A 351 -50.93 11.79 -11.78
CA PRO A 351 -50.24 10.65 -12.37
C PRO A 351 -49.46 9.87 -11.30
N PHE A 352 -49.43 8.55 -11.49
CA PHE A 352 -48.61 7.64 -10.70
C PHE A 352 -47.50 7.05 -11.57
N PHE A 353 -46.25 7.34 -11.21
CA PHE A 353 -45.06 6.82 -11.87
C PHE A 353 -44.51 5.66 -11.06
N ASN A 354 -44.53 4.46 -11.63
CA ASN A 354 -43.98 3.25 -11.04
C ASN A 354 -42.73 2.76 -11.79
N ASN A 355 -41.97 1.87 -11.16
CA ASN A 355 -40.75 1.25 -11.72
C ASN A 355 -39.67 2.28 -12.11
N ILE A 356 -39.54 3.36 -11.34
CA ILE A 356 -38.52 4.40 -11.57
C ILE A 356 -37.11 3.82 -11.39
N ASN A 357 -36.91 2.91 -10.43
CA ASN A 357 -35.67 2.14 -10.18
C ASN A 357 -34.39 3.00 -10.26
N LEU A 358 -34.41 4.16 -9.60
CA LEU A 358 -33.25 5.06 -9.58
C LEU A 358 -32.47 4.87 -8.29
N SER A 359 -31.23 4.41 -8.41
CA SER A 359 -30.23 4.37 -7.35
C SER A 359 -29.92 5.78 -6.83
N LEU A 360 -30.08 5.99 -5.53
CA LEU A 360 -29.86 7.24 -4.83
C LEU A 360 -28.58 7.15 -3.97
N GLU A 361 -27.89 8.28 -3.85
CA GLU A 361 -26.78 8.48 -2.93
C GLU A 361 -27.33 8.93 -1.57
N TYR A 362 -26.75 8.42 -0.48
CA TYR A 362 -27.16 8.81 0.87
C TYR A 362 -26.92 10.31 1.09
N ASP A 363 -27.92 10.97 1.68
CA ASP A 363 -27.94 12.40 2.02
C ASP A 363 -27.82 13.38 0.84
N GLN A 364 -27.91 12.88 -0.39
CA GLN A 364 -27.93 13.71 -1.58
C GLN A 364 -29.32 14.34 -1.78
N VAL A 365 -29.31 15.61 -2.22
CA VAL A 365 -30.53 16.35 -2.57
C VAL A 365 -30.87 16.12 -4.05
N TYR A 366 -32.12 15.79 -4.30
CA TYR A 366 -32.72 15.59 -5.61
C TYR A 366 -33.87 16.58 -5.81
N THR A 367 -34.06 16.98 -7.07
CA THR A 367 -35.13 17.84 -7.54
C THR A 367 -36.00 17.05 -8.51
N VAL A 368 -37.30 17.03 -8.25
CA VAL A 368 -38.33 16.57 -9.16
C VAL A 368 -38.95 17.78 -9.82
N SER A 369 -38.84 17.86 -11.13
CA SER A 369 -39.45 18.87 -11.99
C SER A 369 -40.64 18.28 -12.72
N PHE A 370 -41.76 18.99 -12.72
CA PHE A 370 -43.03 18.54 -13.28
C PHE A 370 -43.30 19.29 -14.58
N TYR A 371 -43.75 18.57 -15.60
CA TYR A 371 -44.01 19.14 -16.93
C TYR A 371 -45.31 18.59 -17.49
N ASP A 372 -45.93 19.39 -18.36
CA ASP A 372 -46.99 18.99 -19.26
C ASP A 372 -46.43 18.83 -20.66
N TYR A 373 -46.73 17.72 -21.32
CA TYR A 373 -46.24 17.47 -22.66
C TYR A 373 -47.18 18.05 -23.73
N ASP A 374 -46.60 18.79 -24.68
CA ASP A 374 -47.33 19.33 -25.80
C ASP A 374 -46.87 18.73 -27.13
N SER A 375 -47.82 18.25 -27.95
CA SER A 375 -47.49 17.65 -29.24
C SER A 375 -47.17 18.69 -30.34
N VAL A 376 -47.64 19.94 -30.14
CA VAL A 376 -47.54 21.04 -31.11
C VAL A 376 -46.84 22.28 -30.55
N THR A 377 -46.94 22.55 -29.26
CA THR A 377 -46.28 23.66 -28.54
C THR A 377 -45.07 23.18 -27.74
N ASP A 378 -44.43 24.09 -26.99
CA ASP A 378 -43.31 23.74 -26.11
C ASP A 378 -43.90 23.25 -24.77
N ASP A 379 -43.37 22.15 -24.23
CA ASP A 379 -43.80 21.56 -22.95
C ASP A 379 -43.84 22.60 -21.80
N ASP A 380 -44.97 22.65 -21.08
CA ASP A 380 -45.19 23.60 -20.00
C ASP A 380 -44.51 23.13 -18.70
N PHE A 381 -43.71 23.99 -18.08
CA PHE A 381 -43.08 23.71 -16.78
C PHE A 381 -44.04 24.03 -15.62
N LEU A 382 -44.42 23.00 -14.87
CA LEU A 382 -45.41 23.07 -13.78
C LEU A 382 -44.77 23.22 -12.39
N GLY A 383 -43.47 23.54 -12.32
CA GLY A 383 -42.73 23.75 -11.07
C GLY A 383 -41.91 22.53 -10.63
N SER A 384 -41.33 22.63 -9.44
CA SER A 384 -40.42 21.60 -8.93
C SER A 384 -40.49 21.45 -7.40
N ALA A 385 -40.17 20.26 -6.91
CA ALA A 385 -40.05 19.91 -5.50
C ALA A 385 -38.70 19.23 -5.24
N ASN A 386 -38.14 19.41 -4.04
CA ASN A 386 -36.88 18.78 -3.65
C ASN A 386 -37.11 17.70 -2.58
N PHE A 387 -36.24 16.69 -2.56
CA PHE A 387 -36.15 15.72 -1.49
C PHE A 387 -34.68 15.32 -1.23
N THR A 388 -34.41 14.82 -0.03
CA THR A 388 -33.09 14.30 0.34
C THR A 388 -33.21 12.80 0.56
N ALA A 389 -32.33 12.01 -0.05
CA ALA A 389 -32.33 10.56 0.10
C ALA A 389 -31.54 10.13 1.34
N SER A 390 -32.10 10.33 2.54
CA SER A 390 -31.42 9.98 3.79
C SER A 390 -31.78 8.58 4.30
N THR A 391 -33.02 8.13 4.09
CA THR A 391 -33.51 6.83 4.58
C THR A 391 -34.52 6.20 3.62
N LEU A 392 -34.79 4.90 3.80
CA LEU A 392 -35.87 4.21 3.11
C LEU A 392 -37.23 4.56 3.73
N GLY A 393 -38.29 4.58 2.92
CA GLY A 393 -39.63 4.90 3.36
C GLY A 393 -40.47 5.61 2.30
N GLU A 394 -41.65 6.02 2.74
CA GLU A 394 -42.58 6.83 1.95
C GLU A 394 -42.51 8.28 2.42
N PHE A 395 -42.23 9.22 1.50
CA PHE A 395 -42.02 10.63 1.84
C PHE A 395 -42.92 11.52 1.00
N MET A 396 -43.53 12.52 1.64
CA MET A 396 -44.27 13.57 0.94
C MET A 396 -43.34 14.72 0.57
N ILE A 397 -43.24 15.02 -0.72
CA ILE A 397 -42.46 16.12 -1.27
C ILE A 397 -43.40 17.27 -1.68
N ASN A 398 -42.98 18.50 -1.41
CA ASN A 398 -43.78 19.70 -1.67
C ASN A 398 -42.90 20.78 -2.33
N GLY A 399 -43.39 21.39 -3.40
CA GLY A 399 -42.67 22.47 -4.07
C GLY A 399 -43.32 22.93 -5.37
N GLY A 400 -43.18 24.22 -5.68
CA GLY A 400 -43.73 24.80 -6.91
C GLY A 400 -45.27 24.79 -7.00
N GLY A 401 -45.97 24.52 -5.89
CA GLY A 401 -47.42 24.30 -5.88
C GLY A 401 -47.84 22.84 -6.09
N ASN A 402 -46.88 21.93 -6.22
CA ASN A 402 -47.08 20.50 -6.36
C ASN A 402 -46.88 19.76 -5.03
N THR A 403 -47.61 18.67 -4.85
CA THR A 403 -47.43 17.70 -3.77
C THR A 403 -47.38 16.30 -4.36
N ALA A 404 -46.34 15.53 -4.04
CA ALA A 404 -46.18 14.15 -4.47
C ALA A 404 -45.69 13.26 -3.32
N ILE A 405 -45.95 11.97 -3.40
CA ILE A 405 -45.49 10.94 -2.48
C ILE A 405 -44.44 10.11 -3.21
N ILE A 406 -43.22 10.03 -2.68
CA ILE A 406 -42.15 9.20 -3.22
C ILE A 406 -41.95 7.97 -2.34
N ASN A 407 -41.58 6.84 -2.96
CA ASN A 407 -41.26 5.61 -2.23
C ASN A 407 -39.80 5.20 -2.49
N ILE A 408 -38.99 5.24 -1.45
CA ILE A 408 -37.58 4.86 -1.46
C ILE A 408 -37.45 3.52 -0.75
N THR A 409 -36.82 2.54 -1.40
CA THR A 409 -36.54 1.21 -0.84
C THR A 409 -35.04 0.97 -0.80
N GLU A 410 -34.57 0.10 0.10
CA GLU A 410 -33.21 -0.43 -0.01
C GLU A 410 -33.17 -1.69 -0.86
N THR A 411 -32.16 -1.78 -1.74
CA THR A 411 -31.87 -2.98 -2.52
C THR A 411 -30.43 -3.42 -2.27
N THR A 412 -30.20 -4.72 -2.13
CA THR A 412 -28.84 -5.28 -2.04
C THR A 412 -28.09 -5.02 -3.34
N ALA A 413 -27.05 -4.19 -3.26
CA ALA A 413 -26.16 -3.86 -4.37
C ALA A 413 -25.03 -4.91 -4.50
N ALA A 414 -24.50 -5.39 -3.38
CA ALA A 414 -23.49 -6.44 -3.33
C ALA A 414 -23.57 -7.24 -2.02
N GLN A 415 -23.09 -8.48 -2.06
CA GLN A 415 -22.87 -9.30 -0.88
C GLN A 415 -21.56 -10.06 -1.03
N PHE A 416 -20.79 -10.09 0.05
CA PHE A 416 -19.48 -10.70 0.14
C PHE A 416 -19.49 -11.72 1.28
N GLU A 417 -18.89 -12.89 1.05
CA GLU A 417 -18.71 -13.92 2.08
C GLU A 417 -17.25 -14.36 2.03
N ASP A 418 -16.53 -14.12 3.11
CA ASP A 418 -15.11 -14.47 3.23
C ASP A 418 -14.84 -15.30 4.46
N THR A 419 -13.81 -16.14 4.39
CA THR A 419 -13.41 -17.05 5.45
C THR A 419 -11.89 -17.04 5.60
N GLU A 420 -11.40 -17.10 6.83
CA GLU A 420 -9.97 -17.19 7.16
C GLU A 420 -9.73 -18.19 8.30
N THR A 421 -8.54 -18.80 8.34
CA THR A 421 -8.17 -19.78 9.38
C THR A 421 -7.08 -19.24 10.30
N ILE A 422 -7.33 -19.28 11.61
CA ILE A 422 -6.37 -18.94 12.67
C ILE A 422 -5.84 -20.22 13.30
N ILE A 423 -4.51 -20.33 13.44
CA ILE A 423 -3.84 -21.48 14.05
C ILE A 423 -3.22 -21.08 15.39
N VAL A 424 -3.73 -21.65 16.48
CA VAL A 424 -3.25 -21.39 17.83
C VAL A 424 -2.48 -22.60 18.35
N TYR A 425 -1.24 -22.38 18.78
CA TYR A 425 -0.35 -23.44 19.27
C TYR A 425 -0.33 -23.46 20.81
N ASP A 426 -0.40 -24.66 21.39
CA ASP A 426 -0.11 -24.90 22.83
C ASP A 426 1.41 -24.94 23.08
N SER A 427 2.12 -25.49 22.11
CA SER A 427 3.57 -25.52 22.09
C SER A 427 4.09 -25.47 20.66
N ILE A 428 5.18 -24.75 20.47
CA ILE A 428 5.96 -24.81 19.23
C ILE A 428 7.34 -25.36 19.57
N ASP A 429 7.80 -26.35 18.81
CA ASP A 429 9.17 -26.86 18.96
C ASP A 429 10.15 -25.77 18.52
N ALA A 430 10.92 -25.24 19.47
CA ALA A 430 12.00 -24.29 19.26
C ALA A 430 13.26 -24.80 19.96
N TYR A 431 14.38 -24.14 19.72
CA TYR A 431 15.69 -24.46 20.30
C TYR A 431 16.24 -23.22 20.98
N LEU A 432 16.88 -23.41 22.12
CA LEU A 432 17.54 -22.32 22.82
C LEU A 432 18.62 -21.71 21.91
N ASP A 433 18.64 -20.38 21.85
CA ASP A 433 19.67 -19.59 21.18
C ASP A 433 20.27 -18.67 22.25
N ILE A 434 21.42 -19.10 22.78
CA ILE A 434 22.08 -18.53 23.94
C ILE A 434 22.94 -17.33 23.54
N ASP A 435 23.54 -17.35 22.36
CA ASP A 435 24.45 -16.30 21.88
C ASP A 435 23.83 -15.30 20.89
N GLU A 436 22.55 -15.51 20.55
CA GLU A 436 21.67 -14.64 19.77
C GLU A 436 22.10 -14.48 18.31
N ASP A 437 22.65 -15.52 17.69
CA ASP A 437 23.05 -15.51 16.27
C ASP A 437 21.96 -15.96 15.30
N GLY A 438 20.83 -16.47 15.82
CA GLY A 438 19.70 -16.93 15.05
C GLY A 438 19.71 -18.43 14.73
N TYR A 439 20.64 -19.20 15.28
CA TYR A 439 20.67 -20.67 15.29
C TYR A 439 20.59 -21.17 16.74
N GLY A 440 19.82 -22.24 16.96
CA GLY A 440 19.69 -22.83 18.30
C GLY A 440 20.28 -24.24 18.35
N ASP A 441 20.47 -24.77 19.55
CA ASP A 441 21.02 -26.12 19.75
C ASP A 441 19.92 -27.20 19.77
N ILE A 442 19.98 -28.15 18.83
CA ILE A 442 19.09 -29.33 18.75
C ILE A 442 18.98 -30.14 20.06
N ASN A 443 19.99 -30.07 20.92
CA ASN A 443 20.02 -30.78 22.20
C ASN A 443 19.31 -30.04 23.33
N PHE A 444 18.96 -28.77 23.13
CA PHE A 444 18.21 -27.93 24.07
C PHE A 444 16.88 -27.46 23.46
N PRO A 445 15.96 -28.39 23.12
CA PRO A 445 14.63 -28.00 22.67
C PRO A 445 13.87 -27.31 23.82
N VAL A 446 13.18 -26.24 23.46
CA VAL A 446 12.31 -25.47 24.35
C VAL A 446 10.94 -25.33 23.72
N ASN A 447 9.93 -25.05 24.55
CA ASN A 447 8.62 -24.67 24.04
C ASN A 447 8.67 -23.19 23.62
N GLY A 448 8.63 -22.89 22.32
CA GLY A 448 8.58 -21.52 21.80
C GLY A 448 7.34 -20.73 22.24
N CYS A 449 6.32 -21.40 22.79
CA CYS A 449 5.15 -20.76 23.40
C CYS A 449 5.28 -20.54 24.91
N ASP A 450 6.41 -20.86 25.54
CA ASP A 450 6.61 -20.62 26.97
C ASP A 450 7.05 -19.16 27.22
N PRO A 451 6.17 -18.28 27.76
CA PRO A 451 6.51 -16.88 28.02
C PRO A 451 7.49 -16.72 29.19
N SER A 452 7.79 -17.80 29.91
CA SER A 452 8.76 -17.80 31.01
C SER A 452 10.20 -18.04 30.55
N LEU A 453 10.42 -18.29 29.25
CA LEU A 453 11.76 -18.39 28.68
C LEU A 453 12.54 -17.09 28.93
N GLN A 454 13.68 -17.21 29.61
CA GLN A 454 14.55 -16.09 29.92
C GLN A 454 15.62 -15.83 28.84
N TYR A 455 15.71 -16.75 27.87
CA TYR A 455 16.71 -16.78 26.82
C TYR A 455 16.00 -16.76 25.47
N SER A 456 16.70 -16.35 24.42
CA SER A 456 16.16 -16.35 23.08
C SER A 456 15.97 -17.79 22.57
N ALA A 457 15.03 -17.99 21.65
CA ALA A 457 14.74 -19.29 21.07
C ALA A 457 14.37 -19.14 19.61
N VAL A 458 14.81 -20.08 18.79
CA VAL A 458 14.68 -20.07 17.33
C VAL A 458 14.21 -21.43 16.82
N PHE A 459 13.74 -21.50 15.57
CA PHE A 459 13.16 -22.72 15.02
C PHE A 459 14.17 -23.65 14.34
N ASN A 460 15.39 -23.17 14.04
CA ASN A 460 16.50 -23.96 13.55
C ASN A 460 17.34 -24.48 14.71
N GLY A 461 17.51 -25.80 14.79
CA GLY A 461 18.33 -26.45 15.82
C GLY A 461 19.76 -26.75 15.35
N GLU A 462 20.26 -26.05 14.33
CA GLU A 462 21.45 -26.49 13.59
C GLU A 462 22.77 -25.92 14.14
N ASP A 463 22.73 -25.22 15.27
CA ASP A 463 23.93 -24.63 15.87
C ASP A 463 24.89 -25.71 16.40
N CYS A 464 26.16 -25.62 16.01
CA CYS A 464 27.21 -26.49 16.52
C CYS A 464 27.94 -25.94 17.74
N ASN A 465 27.79 -24.65 18.08
CA ASN A 465 28.24 -24.05 19.33
C ASN A 465 27.42 -22.82 19.75
N ASP A 466 26.31 -23.10 20.43
CA ASP A 466 25.35 -22.18 21.08
C ASP A 466 25.93 -21.44 22.30
N SER A 467 27.16 -20.97 22.19
CA SER A 467 27.81 -20.09 23.15
C SER A 467 28.80 -19.12 22.50
N ASP A 468 28.90 -19.17 21.17
CA ASP A 468 29.77 -18.38 20.34
C ASP A 468 29.08 -18.07 18.99
N ALA A 469 28.48 -16.88 18.91
CA ALA A 469 27.75 -16.35 17.75
C ALA A 469 28.57 -16.24 16.44
N SER A 470 29.83 -16.68 16.43
CA SER A 470 30.65 -16.79 15.22
C SER A 470 30.68 -18.22 14.64
N ILE A 471 30.06 -19.19 15.31
CA ILE A 471 30.12 -20.61 14.99
C ILE A 471 28.70 -21.13 14.74
N TYR A 472 28.26 -21.09 13.48
CA TYR A 472 26.93 -21.52 13.06
C TYR A 472 26.93 -21.95 11.59
N PRO A 473 25.94 -22.71 11.12
CA PRO A 473 25.85 -23.14 9.73
C PRO A 473 26.00 -22.00 8.71
N GLY A 474 27.07 -22.05 7.91
CA GLY A 474 27.34 -21.07 6.86
C GLY A 474 27.96 -19.74 7.34
N ALA A 475 28.52 -19.69 8.54
CA ALA A 475 29.31 -18.55 9.02
C ALA A 475 30.52 -18.25 8.12
N GLU A 476 30.93 -16.99 8.05
CA GLU A 476 32.19 -16.61 7.35
C GLU A 476 33.40 -17.09 8.15
N GLY A 477 34.45 -17.58 7.46
CA GLY A 477 35.65 -18.08 8.10
C GLY A 477 36.35 -17.06 9.01
N THR A 478 36.72 -17.49 10.22
CA THR A 478 37.30 -16.62 11.27
C THR A 478 38.82 -16.63 11.34
N TRP A 479 39.50 -17.38 10.47
CA TRP A 479 40.95 -17.61 10.51
C TRP A 479 41.48 -18.12 11.87
N SER A 480 40.63 -18.78 12.66
CA SER A 480 40.95 -19.20 14.03
C SER A 480 41.40 -20.66 14.14
N GLY A 481 41.45 -21.40 13.02
CA GLY A 481 41.76 -22.82 12.98
C GLY A 481 40.65 -23.71 13.51
N ILE A 482 39.42 -23.21 13.48
CA ILE A 482 38.21 -23.88 13.94
C ILE A 482 37.25 -23.93 12.76
N ASP A 483 36.52 -25.03 12.63
CA ASP A 483 35.35 -25.15 11.76
C ASP A 483 34.24 -24.32 12.40
N ASN A 484 33.93 -23.17 11.81
CA ASN A 484 32.94 -22.25 12.34
C ASN A 484 31.67 -22.20 11.50
N ASP A 485 31.64 -22.85 10.33
CA ASP A 485 30.44 -22.97 9.51
C ASP A 485 29.68 -24.29 9.69
N CYS A 486 30.12 -25.12 10.66
CA CYS A 486 29.54 -26.40 11.06
C CYS A 486 29.53 -27.47 9.94
N ASN A 487 30.40 -27.37 8.94
CA ASN A 487 30.43 -28.30 7.81
C ASN A 487 31.35 -29.54 8.02
N LEU A 488 32.03 -29.62 9.17
CA LEU A 488 33.00 -30.66 9.58
C LEU A 488 34.35 -30.61 8.85
N ILE A 489 34.66 -29.50 8.19
CA ILE A 489 35.87 -29.26 7.42
C ILE A 489 36.44 -27.91 7.88
N ILE A 490 37.77 -27.79 7.85
CA ILE A 490 38.43 -26.49 8.02
C ILE A 490 38.86 -26.06 6.61
N GLU A 491 38.24 -25.01 6.08
CA GLU A 491 38.49 -24.44 4.76
C GLU A 491 39.51 -23.29 4.79
N ASP A 492 39.91 -22.77 3.62
CA ASP A 492 41.04 -21.84 3.46
C ASP A 492 40.89 -20.56 4.30
N ASP A 493 39.66 -20.08 4.50
CA ASP A 493 39.30 -18.91 5.31
C ASP A 493 39.08 -19.21 6.81
N GLU A 494 39.14 -20.49 7.20
CA GLU A 494 39.07 -20.96 8.59
C GLU A 494 40.44 -21.36 9.15
N VAL A 495 41.44 -21.54 8.29
CA VAL A 495 42.82 -21.86 8.69
C VAL A 495 43.38 -20.77 9.59
N ILE A 496 44.14 -21.15 10.62
CA ILE A 496 44.82 -20.21 11.53
C ILE A 496 45.57 -19.13 10.74
N ALA A 497 45.25 -17.85 10.98
CA ALA A 497 46.02 -16.73 10.46
C ALA A 497 47.44 -16.73 11.05
N ILE A 498 48.42 -16.85 10.17
CA ILE A 498 49.84 -16.64 10.43
C ILE A 498 50.20 -15.36 9.69
N GLU A 499 50.32 -14.28 10.46
CA GLU A 499 50.65 -12.94 9.99
C GLU A 499 52.14 -12.82 9.67
N GLY A 500 52.46 -12.29 8.48
CA GLY A 500 53.82 -12.00 8.05
C GLY A 500 53.89 -11.61 6.58
N CYS A 501 55.08 -11.34 6.07
CA CYS A 501 55.22 -11.00 4.66
C CYS A 501 55.01 -12.23 3.76
N THR A 502 53.98 -12.19 2.92
CA THR A 502 53.63 -13.29 2.00
C THR A 502 54.27 -13.16 0.60
N GLU A 503 54.95 -12.05 0.33
CA GLU A 503 55.59 -11.77 -0.96
C GLU A 503 56.97 -12.42 -1.07
N GLU A 504 57.12 -13.45 -1.92
CA GLU A 504 58.37 -14.21 -2.10
C GLU A 504 59.58 -13.33 -2.49
N GLY A 505 59.33 -12.15 -3.08
CA GLY A 505 60.36 -11.19 -3.46
C GLY A 505 60.83 -10.23 -2.36
N ALA A 506 60.22 -10.26 -1.18
CA ALA A 506 60.57 -9.37 -0.07
C ALA A 506 61.75 -9.91 0.76
N CYS A 507 62.51 -9.00 1.37
CA CYS A 507 63.67 -9.34 2.20
C CYS A 507 63.30 -10.09 3.49
N ASN A 508 62.07 -9.94 3.95
CA ASN A 508 61.51 -10.56 5.16
C ASN A 508 60.35 -11.52 4.84
N PHE A 509 60.33 -12.09 3.64
CA PHE A 509 59.37 -13.14 3.27
C PHE A 509 59.31 -14.25 4.34
N ASP A 510 58.11 -14.55 4.83
CA ASP A 510 57.84 -15.65 5.74
C ASP A 510 57.05 -16.75 5.02
N PRO A 511 57.66 -17.92 4.72
CA PRO A 511 56.99 -19.01 4.03
C PRO A 511 55.89 -19.68 4.86
N THR A 512 55.73 -19.32 6.14
CA THR A 512 54.65 -19.80 7.00
C THR A 512 53.48 -18.84 7.08
N ALA A 513 53.64 -17.59 6.62
CA ALA A 513 52.56 -16.62 6.63
C ALA A 513 51.51 -16.94 5.56
N ASN A 514 50.23 -16.88 5.93
CA ASN A 514 49.08 -17.00 5.01
C ASN A 514 48.26 -15.70 4.93
N VAL A 515 48.54 -14.71 5.78
CA VAL A 515 47.96 -13.38 5.78
C VAL A 515 49.09 -12.34 5.72
N ASP A 516 49.01 -11.42 4.76
CA ASP A 516 49.98 -10.32 4.64
C ASP A 516 49.70 -9.25 5.70
N ASP A 517 50.65 -9.05 6.62
CA ASP A 517 50.57 -8.05 7.68
C ASP A 517 51.08 -6.66 7.23
N GLY A 518 51.45 -6.54 5.96
CA GLY A 518 52.03 -5.33 5.39
C GLY A 518 53.46 -5.07 5.85
N SER A 519 54.12 -6.05 6.49
CA SER A 519 55.52 -5.92 6.94
C SER A 519 56.54 -6.10 5.81
N CYS A 520 56.13 -6.46 4.59
CA CYS A 520 57.04 -6.70 3.47
C CYS A 520 57.99 -5.51 3.19
N GLU A 521 59.28 -5.75 3.36
CA GLU A 521 60.35 -4.78 3.20
C GLU A 521 61.29 -5.24 2.07
N TYR A 522 61.68 -4.32 1.20
CA TYR A 522 62.48 -4.61 -0.01
C TYR A 522 63.88 -3.99 0.03
N ASN A 523 64.22 -3.25 1.08
CA ASN A 523 65.45 -2.45 1.10
C ASN A 523 66.60 -3.10 1.88
N SER A 524 66.30 -3.97 2.85
CA SER A 524 67.30 -4.49 3.79
C SER A 524 68.24 -5.54 3.17
N CYS A 525 67.85 -6.12 2.04
CA CYS A 525 68.60 -7.11 1.27
C CYS A 525 68.99 -6.60 -0.12
N LEU A 526 69.04 -5.27 -0.29
CA LEU A 526 69.56 -4.62 -1.48
C LEU A 526 71.09 -4.67 -1.51
N GLY A 527 71.64 -5.01 -2.67
CA GLY A 527 73.08 -4.97 -2.92
C GLY A 527 73.42 -5.60 -4.27
N CYS A 528 74.71 -5.76 -4.57
CA CYS A 528 75.10 -6.42 -5.81
C CYS A 528 74.88 -7.93 -5.72
N THR A 529 73.97 -8.47 -6.53
CA THR A 529 73.65 -9.91 -6.58
C THR A 529 74.50 -10.70 -7.59
N ASP A 530 75.40 -10.04 -8.33
CA ASP A 530 76.25 -10.69 -9.34
C ASP A 530 77.55 -11.22 -8.72
N PRO A 531 77.78 -12.56 -8.70
CA PRO A 531 78.99 -13.16 -8.15
C PRO A 531 80.29 -12.78 -8.87
N GLN A 532 80.21 -12.19 -10.07
CA GLN A 532 81.38 -11.73 -10.85
C GLN A 532 81.78 -10.28 -10.53
N ALA A 533 80.94 -9.52 -9.82
CA ALA A 533 81.25 -8.15 -9.44
C ALA A 533 82.24 -8.10 -8.27
N ILE A 534 83.10 -7.08 -8.25
CA ILE A 534 84.10 -6.90 -7.18
C ILE A 534 83.46 -6.51 -5.84
N ASN A 535 82.23 -5.99 -5.88
CA ASN A 535 81.43 -5.64 -4.71
C ASN A 535 80.20 -6.55 -4.54
N PHE A 536 80.26 -7.79 -5.06
CA PHE A 536 79.24 -8.81 -4.82
C PHE A 536 78.91 -8.93 -3.33
N ASP A 537 77.62 -8.82 -3.00
CA ASP A 537 77.10 -9.04 -1.65
C ASP A 537 76.34 -10.36 -1.59
N PRO A 538 76.89 -11.42 -0.97
CA PRO A 538 76.22 -12.70 -0.85
C PRO A 538 74.97 -12.68 0.04
N SER A 539 74.73 -11.58 0.77
CA SER A 539 73.51 -11.36 1.56
C SER A 539 72.44 -10.56 0.82
N ALA A 540 72.75 -10.02 -0.37
CA ALA A 540 71.77 -9.35 -1.21
C ALA A 540 70.88 -10.38 -1.93
N LEU A 541 69.56 -10.16 -1.85
CA LEU A 541 68.57 -10.93 -2.60
C LEU A 541 67.99 -10.12 -3.76
N ILE A 542 68.09 -8.78 -3.69
CA ILE A 542 67.57 -7.85 -4.68
C ILE A 542 68.72 -6.96 -5.16
N SER A 543 68.89 -6.85 -6.49
CA SER A 543 69.93 -5.99 -7.07
C SER A 543 69.56 -4.52 -6.92
N ASP A 544 70.45 -3.72 -6.34
CA ASP A 544 70.32 -2.26 -6.25
C ASP A 544 71.03 -1.51 -7.40
N GLY A 545 71.58 -2.27 -8.36
CA GLY A 545 72.36 -1.72 -9.47
C GLY A 545 73.75 -1.21 -9.08
N SER A 546 74.24 -1.54 -7.88
CA SER A 546 75.56 -1.07 -7.41
C SER A 546 76.75 -1.87 -7.93
N CYS A 547 76.57 -2.96 -8.69
CA CYS A 547 77.66 -3.85 -9.11
C CYS A 547 78.81 -3.13 -9.84
N GLU A 548 80.05 -3.35 -9.38
CA GLU A 548 81.29 -2.81 -9.93
C GLU A 548 82.16 -3.94 -10.54
N TYR A 549 82.89 -3.65 -11.62
CA TYR A 549 83.80 -4.59 -12.31
C TYR A 549 85.17 -3.92 -12.56
N ALA A 550 86.25 -4.71 -12.68
CA ALA A 550 87.62 -4.20 -12.77
C ALA A 550 88.15 -4.07 -14.21
N ASP A 551 88.92 -3.01 -14.51
CA ASP A 551 89.59 -2.76 -15.81
C ASP A 551 90.54 -3.92 -16.20
N CYS A 552 90.49 -4.37 -17.46
CA CYS A 552 91.07 -5.66 -17.85
C CYS A 552 92.54 -5.64 -18.30
N PHE A 553 93.27 -6.65 -17.85
CA PHE A 553 94.67 -6.87 -18.16
C PHE A 553 94.81 -7.50 -19.55
N GLY A 554 95.43 -6.79 -20.51
CA GLY A 554 95.70 -7.27 -21.87
C GLY A 554 94.74 -6.78 -22.97
N ASP A 555 93.74 -5.97 -22.64
CA ASP A 555 92.97 -5.19 -23.63
C ASP A 555 93.75 -3.90 -23.92
N PHE A 556 94.39 -3.86 -25.09
CA PHE A 556 95.26 -2.75 -25.47
C PHE A 556 94.54 -1.72 -26.32
N ASN A 557 93.36 -2.06 -26.85
CA ASN A 557 92.56 -1.13 -27.65
C ASN A 557 91.37 -0.53 -26.86
N ASN A 558 91.17 -0.98 -25.62
CA ASN A 558 90.10 -0.61 -24.69
C ASN A 558 88.70 -0.82 -25.28
N ASP A 559 88.50 -1.89 -26.04
CA ASP A 559 87.19 -2.25 -26.60
C ASP A 559 86.33 -3.14 -25.70
N GLY A 560 86.84 -3.47 -24.51
CA GLY A 560 86.14 -4.31 -23.54
C GLY A 560 86.31 -5.81 -23.85
N SER A 561 87.32 -6.20 -24.62
CA SER A 561 87.59 -7.61 -24.90
C SER A 561 89.03 -7.86 -25.32
N VAL A 562 89.65 -8.95 -24.84
CA VAL A 562 90.99 -9.34 -25.30
C VAL A 562 90.86 -10.24 -26.52
N THR A 563 91.07 -9.69 -27.72
CA THR A 563 90.81 -10.40 -28.98
C THR A 563 92.04 -10.43 -29.90
N VAL A 564 91.82 -10.86 -31.15
CA VAL A 564 92.84 -10.75 -32.21
C VAL A 564 93.32 -9.31 -32.34
N ALA A 565 92.46 -8.31 -32.08
CA ALA A 565 92.84 -6.91 -32.19
C ALA A 565 93.97 -6.55 -31.21
N ASP A 566 93.90 -7.00 -29.96
CA ASP A 566 94.91 -6.77 -28.93
C ASP A 566 96.17 -7.58 -29.17
N LEU A 567 96.01 -8.83 -29.61
CA LEU A 567 97.12 -9.65 -30.07
C LEU A 567 97.89 -8.98 -31.22
N LEU A 568 97.17 -8.38 -32.17
CA LEU A 568 97.80 -7.65 -33.27
C LEU A 568 98.47 -6.36 -32.79
N THR A 569 97.90 -5.67 -31.81
CA THR A 569 98.51 -4.50 -31.17
C THR A 569 99.83 -4.88 -30.51
N LEU A 570 99.87 -5.97 -29.72
CA LEU A 570 101.09 -6.50 -29.13
C LEU A 570 102.11 -6.94 -30.19
N LEU A 571 101.68 -7.69 -31.20
CA LEU A 571 102.58 -8.15 -32.26
C LEU A 571 103.14 -7.00 -33.12
N SER A 572 102.45 -5.87 -33.18
CA SER A 572 102.94 -4.68 -33.90
C SER A 572 104.16 -4.05 -33.23
N GLU A 573 104.33 -4.25 -31.93
CA GLU A 573 105.48 -3.79 -31.14
C GLU A 573 106.50 -4.90 -30.84
N PHE A 574 106.34 -6.09 -31.43
CA PHE A 574 107.19 -7.24 -31.13
C PHE A 574 108.68 -6.95 -31.45
N GLY A 575 109.53 -7.08 -30.44
CA GLY A 575 110.95 -6.70 -30.49
C GLY A 575 111.24 -5.25 -30.11
N CYS A 576 110.26 -4.51 -29.56
CA CYS A 576 110.48 -3.22 -28.92
C CYS A 576 111.34 -3.38 -27.66
N GLU A 577 112.31 -2.48 -27.44
CA GLU A 577 113.30 -2.56 -26.35
C GLU A 577 113.27 -1.35 -25.39
N ASN A 578 112.39 -0.36 -25.58
CA ASN A 578 112.17 0.76 -24.66
C ASN A 578 110.79 1.42 -24.86
N ASP A 579 110.10 1.77 -23.76
CA ASP A 579 108.83 2.54 -23.71
C ASP A 579 107.66 1.87 -24.46
N CYS A 580 107.63 0.54 -24.46
CA CYS A 580 106.65 -0.27 -25.17
C CYS A 580 105.32 -0.30 -24.40
N GLN A 581 104.19 -0.03 -25.08
CA GLN A 581 102.89 0.06 -24.43
C GLN A 581 102.24 -1.32 -24.19
N THR A 582 102.79 -2.35 -24.83
CA THR A 582 102.25 -3.72 -24.85
C THR A 582 103.12 -4.76 -24.13
N ASP A 583 104.02 -4.31 -23.26
CA ASP A 583 104.84 -5.15 -22.37
C ASP A 583 104.01 -5.62 -21.17
N LEU A 584 103.53 -6.87 -21.23
CA LEU A 584 102.73 -7.49 -20.17
C LEU A 584 103.59 -8.09 -19.06
N SER A 585 104.78 -8.57 -19.43
CA SER A 585 105.70 -9.24 -18.51
C SER A 585 106.47 -8.25 -17.63
N GLY A 586 106.44 -6.97 -17.98
CA GLY A 586 107.01 -5.85 -17.24
C GLY A 586 108.54 -5.81 -17.29
N ASP A 587 109.16 -6.48 -18.27
CA ASP A 587 110.61 -6.56 -18.43
C ASP A 587 111.18 -5.47 -19.37
N ASN A 588 110.30 -4.57 -19.82
CA ASN A 588 110.51 -3.48 -20.77
C ASN A 588 110.83 -3.92 -22.20
N ILE A 589 110.56 -5.18 -22.56
CA ILE A 589 110.76 -5.72 -23.89
C ILE A 589 109.51 -6.46 -24.34
N VAL A 590 108.96 -6.12 -25.51
CA VAL A 590 107.86 -6.92 -26.07
C VAL A 590 108.42 -8.16 -26.76
N SER A 591 108.21 -9.31 -26.14
CA SER A 591 108.82 -10.57 -26.50
C SER A 591 107.82 -11.73 -26.53
N VAL A 592 108.33 -12.95 -26.69
CA VAL A 592 107.50 -14.17 -26.60
C VAL A 592 106.87 -14.30 -25.20
N ALA A 593 107.48 -13.73 -24.16
CA ALA A 593 106.91 -13.76 -22.81
C ALA A 593 105.56 -13.03 -22.76
N ASP A 594 105.50 -11.82 -23.32
CA ASP A 594 104.30 -10.98 -23.37
C ASP A 594 103.22 -11.60 -24.26
N LEU A 595 103.63 -12.19 -25.38
CA LEU A 595 102.72 -12.95 -26.24
C LEU A 595 102.10 -14.14 -25.49
N LEU A 596 102.90 -14.88 -24.72
CA LEU A 596 102.38 -16.01 -23.94
C LEU A 596 101.44 -15.52 -22.84
N GLU A 597 101.72 -14.37 -22.22
CA GLU A 597 100.89 -13.76 -21.19
C GLU A 597 99.56 -13.27 -21.77
N LEU A 598 99.54 -12.59 -22.91
CA LEU A 598 98.31 -12.20 -23.61
C LEU A 598 97.48 -13.42 -24.01
N LEU A 599 98.12 -14.51 -24.46
CA LEU A 599 97.41 -15.74 -24.81
C LEU A 599 96.77 -16.44 -23.59
N THR A 600 97.18 -16.14 -22.36
CA THR A 600 96.50 -16.68 -21.16
C THR A 600 95.15 -16.03 -20.91
N VAL A 601 94.96 -14.80 -21.39
CA VAL A 601 93.73 -14.00 -21.21
C VAL A 601 92.96 -13.78 -22.51
N TYR A 602 93.45 -14.33 -23.62
CA TYR A 602 92.85 -14.21 -24.94
C TYR A 602 91.44 -14.83 -25.00
N GLY A 603 90.47 -14.04 -25.48
CA GLY A 603 89.06 -14.41 -25.60
C GLY A 603 88.21 -14.02 -24.40
N ASN A 604 88.78 -13.38 -23.39
CA ASN A 604 88.02 -12.83 -22.26
C ASN A 604 87.26 -11.58 -22.72
N LEU A 605 85.98 -11.51 -22.37
CA LEU A 605 85.20 -10.27 -22.41
C LEU A 605 85.47 -9.52 -21.10
N CYS A 606 85.77 -8.24 -21.21
CA CYS A 606 85.87 -7.32 -20.10
C CYS A 606 84.52 -6.61 -19.97
N GLU A 607 83.67 -7.06 -19.05
CA GLU A 607 82.49 -6.29 -18.61
C GLU A 607 82.80 -5.61 -17.28
#